data_AF-A0A9D9D6G8-F1
#
_entry.id   AF-A0A9D9D6G8-F1
#
_cell.length_a   1.000
_cell.length_b   1.000
_cell.length_c   1.000
_cell.angle_alpha   90.00
_cell.angle_beta   90.00
_cell.angle_gamma   90.00
#
_symmetry.space_group_name_H-M   'P 1'
#
loop_
_entity.id
_entity.type
_entity.pdbx_description
1 polymer ?
#
loop_
_entity_poly.entity_id
_entity_poly.type
_entity_poly.pdbx_seq_one_letter_code
_entity_poly.pdbx_strand_id
1 'polypeptide(L)'
;MENTAKKLNLKVLNSLVLKIIAVVAMTIDHIGFFFFPIDSTSYEVLRIIGRLALPLFCFLSTQGAIHSHNNFIYALKLIVLGVAIDLVYYLFSKQYIGNALTSLGFGVLALSLILRKNKLSFLAIPVIVVSILTDFSFFPIRIDGGAIAMLLMLAYLFAEKGADMYLTYLGKKTEFSDEGIVLMKKDILRQKQNILAFVMTFVVYILFMFADMWQLNQYPVANILPFKVESYGVIASVLLLFYNGKRGYNNKILNISFYAYYPLHVALLYLIASLL
;
A
#
# COMPACT_ATOMS: atom_id res chain seq x y z
N MET A 1 5.46 36.80 -28.79
CA MET A 1 4.66 35.56 -28.72
C MET A 1 5.14 34.78 -27.50
N GLU A 2 4.51 35.04 -26.37
CA GLU A 2 4.85 34.45 -25.07
C GLU A 2 4.26 33.04 -25.03
N ASN A 3 5.12 32.04 -25.27
CA ASN A 3 4.74 30.64 -25.26
C ASN A 3 4.56 30.20 -23.81
N THR A 4 3.44 30.60 -23.20
CA THR A 4 2.96 30.09 -21.91
C THR A 4 2.52 28.65 -22.14
N ALA A 5 3.50 27.75 -22.17
CA ALA A 5 3.26 26.33 -21.96
C ALA A 5 2.56 26.21 -20.60
N LYS A 6 1.23 26.12 -20.63
CA LYS A 6 0.36 25.86 -19.49
C LYS A 6 0.88 24.56 -18.87
N LYS A 7 1.74 24.65 -17.85
CA LYS A 7 2.31 23.49 -17.16
C LYS A 7 1.14 22.60 -16.80
N LEU A 8 1.03 21.43 -17.43
CA LEU A 8 0.01 20.45 -17.07
C LEU A 8 0.23 20.12 -15.60
N ASN A 9 -0.69 20.55 -14.74
CA ASN A 9 -0.69 20.14 -13.35
C ASN A 9 -1.23 18.71 -13.31
N LEU A 10 -0.35 17.74 -13.55
CA LEU A 10 -0.69 16.32 -13.59
C LEU A 10 -1.17 15.79 -12.22
N LYS A 11 -0.99 16.55 -11.13
CA LYS A 11 -1.37 16.11 -9.78
C LYS A 11 -2.86 16.28 -9.51
N VAL A 12 -3.68 15.39 -10.04
CA VAL A 12 -5.15 15.46 -9.93
C VAL A 12 -5.70 14.64 -8.75
N LEU A 13 -4.99 13.59 -8.33
CA LEU A 13 -5.50 12.62 -7.37
C LEU A 13 -5.20 13.03 -5.92
N ASN A 14 -6.22 13.12 -5.08
CA ASN A 14 -6.08 13.32 -3.63
C ASN A 14 -6.20 11.97 -2.88
N SER A 15 -5.97 11.97 -1.56
CA SER A 15 -5.96 10.73 -0.76
C SER A 15 -7.31 10.01 -0.78
N LEU A 16 -8.42 10.75 -0.80
CA LEU A 16 -9.76 10.18 -0.90
C LEU A 16 -9.94 9.44 -2.24
N VAL A 17 -9.56 10.06 -3.35
CA VAL A 17 -9.70 9.45 -4.69
C VAL A 17 -8.84 8.19 -4.80
N LEU A 18 -7.58 8.23 -4.34
CA LEU A 18 -6.74 7.02 -4.30
C LEU A 18 -7.34 5.92 -3.42
N LYS A 19 -7.96 6.30 -2.28
CA LYS A 19 -8.62 5.33 -1.39
C LYS A 19 -9.84 4.70 -2.07
N ILE A 20 -10.63 5.48 -2.80
CA ILE A 20 -11.77 4.96 -3.58
C ILE A 20 -11.27 3.98 -4.65
N ILE A 21 -10.23 4.36 -5.40
CA ILE A 21 -9.63 3.47 -6.41
C ILE A 21 -9.16 2.16 -5.77
N ALA A 22 -8.47 2.22 -4.62
CA ALA A 22 -8.02 1.04 -3.90
C ALA A 22 -9.18 0.13 -3.45
N VAL A 23 -10.25 0.72 -2.92
CA VAL A 23 -11.46 -0.01 -2.50
C VAL A 23 -12.16 -0.67 -3.68
N VAL A 24 -12.31 0.05 -4.80
CA VAL A 24 -12.91 -0.51 -6.03
C VAL A 24 -12.05 -1.64 -6.58
N ALA A 25 -10.74 -1.44 -6.69
CA ALA A 25 -9.80 -2.49 -7.11
C ALA A 25 -9.90 -3.73 -6.22
N MET A 26 -9.86 -3.56 -4.89
CA MET A 26 -10.04 -4.66 -3.93
C MET A 26 -11.38 -5.38 -4.11
N THR A 27 -12.43 -4.67 -4.50
CA THR A 27 -13.74 -5.29 -4.73
C THR A 27 -13.75 -6.13 -6.00
N ILE A 28 -13.16 -5.60 -7.08
CA ILE A 28 -12.98 -6.32 -8.34
C ILE A 28 -12.14 -7.58 -8.12
N ASP A 29 -11.10 -7.50 -7.28
CA ASP A 29 -10.24 -8.63 -6.89
C ASP A 29 -11.05 -9.79 -6.28
N HIS A 30 -11.94 -9.47 -5.34
CA HIS A 30 -12.75 -10.45 -4.64
C HIS A 30 -13.92 -10.95 -5.50
N ILE A 31 -14.48 -10.12 -6.39
CA ILE A 31 -15.44 -10.58 -7.39
C ILE A 31 -14.78 -11.64 -8.29
N GLY A 32 -13.56 -11.37 -8.75
CA GLY A 32 -12.78 -12.36 -9.50
C GLY A 32 -12.61 -13.66 -8.71
N PHE A 33 -12.21 -13.54 -7.43
CA PHE A 33 -11.98 -14.68 -6.55
C PHE A 33 -13.23 -15.53 -6.27
N PHE A 34 -14.37 -14.92 -5.99
CA PHE A 34 -15.58 -15.64 -5.56
C PHE A 34 -16.45 -16.16 -6.70
N PHE A 35 -16.46 -15.51 -7.87
CA PHE A 35 -17.45 -15.79 -8.92
C PHE A 35 -16.88 -16.38 -10.21
N PHE A 36 -15.55 -16.44 -10.38
CA PHE A 36 -14.93 -16.92 -11.61
C PHE A 36 -14.02 -18.14 -11.36
N PRO A 37 -13.98 -19.12 -12.28
CA PRO A 37 -13.07 -20.25 -12.18
C PRO A 37 -11.60 -19.81 -12.20
N ILE A 38 -10.76 -20.43 -11.38
CA ILE A 38 -9.34 -20.08 -11.20
C ILE A 38 -8.57 -20.03 -12.53
N ASP A 39 -8.88 -20.93 -13.46
CA ASP A 39 -8.19 -21.05 -14.75
C ASP A 39 -8.81 -20.17 -15.86
N SER A 40 -9.82 -19.35 -15.53
CA SER A 40 -10.48 -18.48 -16.52
C SER A 40 -9.72 -17.19 -16.73
N THR A 41 -9.71 -16.68 -17.98
CA THR A 41 -9.16 -15.37 -18.30
C THR A 41 -9.84 -14.24 -17.49
N SER A 42 -11.14 -14.37 -17.23
CA SER A 42 -11.87 -13.42 -16.39
C SER A 42 -11.34 -13.38 -14.97
N TYR A 43 -11.08 -14.54 -14.34
CA TYR A 43 -10.44 -14.60 -13.02
C TYR A 43 -9.11 -13.85 -13.06
N GLU A 44 -8.22 -14.18 -13.98
CA GLU A 44 -6.89 -13.57 -14.07
C GLU A 44 -6.95 -12.04 -14.22
N VAL A 45 -7.76 -11.53 -15.15
CA VAL A 45 -7.89 -10.08 -15.39
C VAL A 45 -8.43 -9.35 -14.16
N LEU A 46 -9.45 -9.90 -13.49
CA LEU A 46 -10.03 -9.28 -12.30
C LEU A 46 -9.03 -9.26 -11.15
N ARG A 47 -8.24 -10.32 -10.97
CA ARG A 47 -7.17 -10.37 -9.96
C ARG A 47 -6.05 -9.37 -10.27
N ILE A 48 -5.67 -9.19 -11.54
CA ILE A 48 -4.67 -8.20 -11.97
C ILE A 48 -5.12 -6.77 -11.59
N ILE A 49 -6.38 -6.42 -11.88
CA ILE A 49 -6.95 -5.13 -11.49
C ILE A 49 -6.93 -4.99 -9.96
N GLY A 50 -7.23 -6.09 -9.26
CA GLY A 50 -7.19 -6.20 -7.81
C GLY A 50 -5.87 -5.85 -7.15
N ARG A 51 -4.74 -6.17 -7.79
CA ARG A 51 -3.39 -5.95 -7.24
C ARG A 51 -3.03 -4.49 -7.04
N LEU A 52 -3.80 -3.56 -7.61
CA LEU A 52 -3.66 -2.14 -7.32
C LEU A 52 -3.96 -1.79 -5.86
N ALA A 53 -4.79 -2.59 -5.17
CA ALA A 53 -5.28 -2.26 -3.83
C ALA A 53 -4.16 -2.16 -2.79
N LEU A 54 -3.29 -3.19 -2.70
CA LEU A 54 -2.29 -3.28 -1.64
C LEU A 54 -1.28 -2.11 -1.69
N PRO A 55 -0.64 -1.77 -2.81
CA PRO A 55 0.30 -0.64 -2.85
C PRO A 55 -0.36 0.71 -2.57
N LEU A 56 -1.60 0.91 -3.03
CA LEU A 56 -2.35 2.13 -2.74
C LEU A 56 -2.67 2.24 -1.24
N PHE A 57 -3.10 1.15 -0.59
CA PHE A 57 -3.33 1.15 0.86
C PHE A 57 -2.04 1.30 1.67
N CYS A 58 -0.94 0.68 1.24
CA CYS A 58 0.38 0.86 1.84
C CYS A 58 0.82 2.32 1.74
N PHE A 59 0.71 2.93 0.56
CA PHE A 59 1.06 4.33 0.34
C PHE A 59 0.21 5.26 1.22
N LEU A 60 -1.11 5.11 1.19
CA LEU A 60 -2.02 5.93 1.99
C LEU A 60 -1.79 5.76 3.50
N SER A 61 -1.48 4.54 3.96
CA SER A 61 -1.17 4.26 5.36
C SER A 61 0.16 4.87 5.78
N THR A 62 1.18 4.83 4.91
CA THR A 62 2.46 5.53 5.14
C THR A 62 2.26 7.05 5.22
N GLN A 63 1.48 7.64 4.29
CA GLN A 63 1.13 9.07 4.36
C GLN A 63 0.41 9.40 5.68
N GLY A 64 -0.54 8.56 6.09
CA GLY A 64 -1.25 8.68 7.36
C GLY A 64 -0.30 8.61 8.56
N ALA A 65 0.65 7.67 8.56
CA ALA A 65 1.61 7.48 9.64
C ALA A 65 2.58 8.66 9.78
N ILE A 66 3.07 9.21 8.66
CA ILE A 66 4.00 10.35 8.63
C ILE A 66 3.33 11.64 9.11
N HIS A 67 2.07 11.87 8.74
CA HIS A 67 1.37 13.14 8.97
C HIS A 67 0.40 13.11 10.17
N SER A 68 0.30 11.99 10.90
CA SER A 68 -0.55 11.85 12.08
C SER A 68 0.28 11.74 13.35
N HIS A 69 -0.05 12.55 14.35
CA HIS A 69 0.56 12.49 15.68
C HIS A 69 0.20 11.19 16.42
N ASN A 70 -0.98 10.62 16.14
CA ASN A 70 -1.51 9.43 16.83
C ASN A 70 -1.36 8.16 15.98
N ASN A 71 -0.27 8.07 15.20
CA ASN A 71 0.01 6.97 14.30
C ASN A 71 0.14 5.60 15.01
N PHE A 72 0.63 5.56 16.24
CA PHE A 72 0.70 4.34 17.05
C PHE A 72 -0.70 3.80 17.40
N ILE A 73 -1.63 4.68 17.79
CA ILE A 73 -3.02 4.31 18.06
C ILE A 73 -3.71 3.85 16.76
N TYR A 74 -3.40 4.50 15.64
CA TYR A 74 -3.88 4.07 14.34
C TYR A 74 -3.38 2.65 13.99
N ALA A 75 -2.10 2.35 14.22
CA ALA A 75 -1.56 1.00 14.04
C ALA A 75 -2.29 -0.04 14.88
N LEU A 76 -2.47 0.23 16.19
CA LEU A 76 -3.18 -0.69 17.08
C LEU A 76 -4.63 -0.93 16.63
N LYS A 77 -5.33 0.09 16.15
CA LYS A 77 -6.69 -0.07 15.62
C LYS A 77 -6.73 -1.03 14.43
N LEU A 78 -5.78 -0.94 13.51
CA LEU A 78 -5.69 -1.84 12.36
C LEU A 78 -5.39 -3.28 12.80
N ILE A 79 -4.43 -3.47 13.70
CA ILE A 79 -4.05 -4.79 14.22
C ILE A 79 -5.23 -5.43 14.96
N VAL A 80 -5.87 -4.69 15.87
CA VAL A 80 -7.02 -5.22 16.64
C VAL A 80 -8.16 -5.59 15.70
N LEU A 81 -8.46 -4.75 14.69
CA LEU A 81 -9.52 -5.06 13.73
C LEU A 81 -9.16 -6.28 12.86
N GLY A 82 -7.91 -6.38 12.39
CA GLY A 82 -7.44 -7.51 11.59
C GLY A 82 -7.47 -8.83 12.37
N VAL A 83 -6.94 -8.84 13.60
CA VAL A 83 -6.97 -10.01 14.49
C VAL A 83 -8.41 -10.39 14.86
N ALA A 84 -9.31 -9.43 15.06
CA ALA A 84 -10.71 -9.72 15.31
C ALA A 84 -11.37 -10.43 14.12
N ILE A 85 -11.08 -9.99 12.89
CA ILE A 85 -11.57 -10.63 11.66
C ILE A 85 -11.00 -12.05 11.53
N ASP A 86 -9.68 -12.21 11.72
CA ASP A 86 -9.03 -13.53 11.68
C ASP A 86 -9.60 -14.48 12.73
N LEU A 87 -9.85 -13.99 13.95
CA LEU A 87 -10.43 -14.79 15.03
C LEU A 87 -11.84 -15.24 14.66
N VAL A 88 -12.68 -14.34 14.17
CA VAL A 88 -14.03 -14.69 13.70
C VAL A 88 -13.94 -15.77 12.62
N TYR A 89 -13.09 -15.57 11.60
CA TYR A 89 -12.89 -16.55 10.54
C TYR A 89 -12.45 -17.92 11.09
N TYR A 90 -11.46 -17.94 11.99
CA TYR A 90 -10.96 -19.16 12.61
C TYR A 90 -12.04 -19.91 13.41
N LEU A 91 -12.92 -19.20 14.12
CA LEU A 91 -14.00 -19.84 14.87
C LEU A 91 -14.95 -20.64 13.97
N PHE A 92 -15.19 -20.16 12.74
CA PHE A 92 -16.06 -20.82 11.75
C PHE A 92 -15.35 -21.87 10.90
N SER A 93 -14.15 -21.57 10.38
CA SER A 93 -13.46 -22.43 9.41
C SER A 93 -12.45 -23.39 10.03
N LYS A 94 -12.05 -23.15 11.29
CA LYS A 94 -10.88 -23.77 11.95
C LYS A 94 -9.56 -23.58 11.21
N GLN A 95 -9.51 -22.64 10.27
CA GLN A 95 -8.32 -22.28 9.50
C GLN A 95 -7.88 -20.87 9.85
N TYR A 96 -6.57 -20.66 9.92
CA TYR A 96 -5.96 -19.35 10.10
C TYR A 96 -5.30 -18.94 8.79
N ILE A 97 -5.85 -17.93 8.13
CA ILE A 97 -5.37 -17.46 6.82
C ILE A 97 -4.52 -16.19 6.97
N GLY A 98 -4.78 -15.41 8.01
CA GLY A 98 -4.19 -14.08 8.17
C GLY A 98 -4.89 -13.05 7.28
N ASN A 99 -4.73 -11.77 7.63
CA ASN A 99 -5.46 -10.69 6.98
C ASN A 99 -4.53 -9.53 6.61
N ALA A 100 -4.70 -8.99 5.39
CA ALA A 100 -3.91 -7.86 4.89
C ALA A 100 -4.03 -6.59 5.75
N LEU A 101 -5.12 -6.42 6.51
CA LEU A 101 -5.29 -5.36 7.50
C LEU A 101 -4.30 -5.46 8.66
N THR A 102 -4.01 -6.68 9.11
CA THR A 102 -2.98 -6.95 10.12
C THR A 102 -1.61 -6.56 9.56
N SER A 103 -1.32 -6.90 8.30
CA SER A 103 -0.09 -6.52 7.58
C SER A 103 0.09 -5.00 7.53
N LEU A 104 -0.97 -4.27 7.15
CA LEU A 104 -0.97 -2.80 7.18
C LEU A 104 -0.76 -2.27 8.60
N GLY A 105 -1.40 -2.86 9.61
CA GLY A 105 -1.25 -2.48 11.01
C GLY A 105 0.19 -2.62 11.51
N PHE A 106 0.84 -3.75 11.23
CA PHE A 106 2.25 -3.96 11.55
C PHE A 106 3.17 -3.00 10.79
N GLY A 107 2.89 -2.73 9.51
CA GLY A 107 3.59 -1.72 8.74
C GLY A 107 3.49 -0.32 9.37
N VAL A 108 2.28 0.15 9.71
CA VAL A 108 2.09 1.43 10.40
C VAL A 108 2.79 1.42 11.77
N LEU A 109 2.76 0.31 12.50
CA LEU A 109 3.45 0.17 13.79
C LEU A 109 4.95 0.37 13.63
N ALA A 110 5.58 -0.32 12.68
CA ALA A 110 7.01 -0.17 12.38
C ALA A 110 7.34 1.28 12.01
N LEU A 111 6.57 1.90 11.13
CA LEU A 111 6.76 3.31 10.75
C LEU A 111 6.61 4.24 11.96
N SER A 112 5.60 4.03 12.80
CA SER A 112 5.34 4.85 14.00
C SER A 112 6.52 4.80 14.98
N LEU A 113 7.19 3.64 15.10
CA LEU A 113 8.37 3.46 15.94
C LEU A 113 9.60 4.13 15.32
N ILE A 114 9.84 3.95 14.02
CA ILE A 114 10.94 4.59 13.29
C ILE A 114 10.84 6.12 13.40
N LEU A 115 9.63 6.67 13.27
CA LEU A 115 9.38 8.11 13.30
C LEU A 115 9.62 8.76 14.67
N ARG A 116 9.74 7.99 15.76
CA ARG A 116 10.05 8.52 17.12
C ARG A 116 11.46 9.10 17.26
N LYS A 117 12.42 8.66 16.43
CA LYS A 117 13.82 9.12 16.44
C LYS A 117 14.50 9.04 17.82
N ASN A 118 14.18 8.01 18.59
CA ASN A 118 14.77 7.78 19.91
C ASN A 118 15.06 6.28 20.10
N LYS A 119 15.48 5.87 21.30
CA LYS A 119 15.81 4.45 21.57
C LYS A 119 14.65 3.49 21.29
N LEU A 120 13.39 3.94 21.35
CA LEU A 120 12.23 3.09 21.02
C LEU A 120 12.13 2.77 19.52
N SER A 121 12.82 3.50 18.65
CA SER A 121 12.86 3.20 17.22
C SER A 121 13.48 1.84 16.92
N PHE A 122 14.33 1.30 17.80
CA PHE A 122 14.86 -0.07 17.68
C PHE A 122 13.77 -1.14 17.80
N LEU A 123 12.63 -0.85 18.45
CA LEU A 123 11.49 -1.77 18.51
C LEU A 123 10.83 -1.98 17.13
N ALA A 124 11.15 -1.16 16.12
CA ALA A 124 10.68 -1.40 14.76
C ALA A 124 11.31 -2.66 14.15
N ILE A 125 12.55 -3.01 14.53
CA ILE A 125 13.28 -4.16 13.98
C ILE A 125 12.51 -5.48 14.19
N PRO A 126 12.12 -5.86 15.43
CA PRO A 126 11.35 -7.09 15.61
C PRO A 126 9.99 -7.06 14.90
N VAL A 127 9.33 -5.90 14.80
CA VAL A 127 8.07 -5.76 14.05
C VAL A 127 8.28 -6.04 12.56
N ILE A 128 9.33 -5.48 11.96
CA ILE A 128 9.71 -5.69 10.56
C ILE A 128 10.04 -7.16 10.33
N VAL A 129 10.88 -7.75 11.19
CA VAL A 129 11.29 -9.16 11.08
C VAL A 129 10.08 -10.08 11.16
N VAL A 130 9.22 -9.92 12.17
CA VAL A 130 8.01 -10.75 12.31
C VAL A 130 7.11 -10.62 11.09
N SER A 131 6.90 -9.40 10.58
CA SER A 131 6.04 -9.17 9.40
C SER A 131 6.58 -9.82 8.12
N ILE A 132 7.90 -9.99 8.01
CA ILE A 132 8.53 -10.68 6.87
C ILE A 132 8.47 -12.20 7.08
N LEU A 133 8.74 -12.67 8.31
CA LEU A 133 8.79 -14.10 8.61
C LEU A 133 7.43 -14.79 8.48
N THR A 134 6.32 -14.07 8.66
CA THR A 134 4.95 -14.62 8.55
C THR A 134 4.58 -15.12 7.16
N ASP A 135 5.32 -14.72 6.12
CA ASP A 135 5.10 -15.20 4.75
C ASP A 135 5.76 -16.57 4.51
N PHE A 136 6.69 -17.00 5.38
CA PHE A 136 7.39 -18.27 5.26
C PHE A 136 6.64 -19.42 5.92
N SER A 137 6.67 -20.60 5.28
CA SER A 137 5.93 -21.79 5.73
C SER A 137 6.33 -22.35 7.09
N PHE A 138 7.55 -22.08 7.54
CA PHE A 138 8.03 -22.52 8.85
C PHE A 138 7.51 -21.66 10.01
N PHE A 139 6.99 -20.45 9.74
CA PHE A 139 6.53 -19.56 10.78
C PHE A 139 5.09 -19.92 11.19
N PRO A 140 4.78 -20.00 12.49
CA PRO A 140 3.52 -20.56 12.97
C PRO A 140 2.30 -19.66 12.74
N ILE A 141 2.50 -18.40 12.38
CA ILE A 141 1.45 -17.39 12.21
C ILE A 141 1.54 -16.82 10.80
N ARG A 142 0.44 -16.80 10.05
CA ARG A 142 0.38 -16.17 8.74
C ARG A 142 -0.23 -14.77 8.80
N ILE A 143 0.37 -13.84 8.09
CA ILE A 143 -0.17 -12.49 7.90
C ILE A 143 -0.15 -12.26 6.39
N ASP A 144 -1.32 -12.05 5.79
CA ASP A 144 -1.45 -12.05 4.33
C ASP A 144 -0.66 -10.90 3.67
N GLY A 145 0.32 -11.23 2.84
CA GLY A 145 1.19 -10.27 2.16
C GLY A 145 2.07 -9.44 3.11
N GLY A 146 2.46 -10.00 4.26
CA GLY A 146 3.20 -9.31 5.32
C GLY A 146 4.52 -8.69 4.83
N ALA A 147 5.32 -9.44 4.07
CA ALA A 147 6.62 -8.99 3.57
C ALA A 147 6.45 -7.88 2.52
N ILE A 148 5.58 -8.07 1.53
CA ILE A 148 5.35 -7.07 0.46
C ILE A 148 4.82 -5.76 1.06
N ALA A 149 3.83 -5.84 1.94
CA ALA A 149 3.26 -4.66 2.58
C ALA A 149 4.32 -3.89 3.39
N MET A 150 5.09 -4.61 4.21
CA MET A 150 6.18 -4.01 5.01
C MET A 150 7.24 -3.35 4.12
N LEU A 151 7.70 -4.05 3.08
CA LEU A 151 8.69 -3.53 2.14
C LEU A 151 8.18 -2.28 1.42
N LEU A 152 6.96 -2.29 0.90
CA LEU A 152 6.35 -1.12 0.26
C LEU A 152 6.26 0.07 1.23
N MET A 153 5.82 -0.17 2.47
CA MET A 153 5.67 0.90 3.46
C MET A 153 7.01 1.52 3.87
N LEU A 154 8.05 0.71 4.07
CA LEU A 154 9.43 1.19 4.29
C LEU A 154 9.96 1.94 3.08
N ALA A 155 9.70 1.43 1.88
CA ALA A 155 10.11 2.03 0.62
C ALA A 155 9.44 3.41 0.41
N TYR A 156 8.17 3.56 0.79
CA TYR A 156 7.46 4.84 0.80
C TYR A 156 7.96 5.80 1.88
N LEU A 157 8.32 5.32 3.07
CA LEU A 157 8.94 6.15 4.09
C LEU A 157 10.30 6.69 3.60
N PHE A 158 11.10 5.82 2.99
CA PHE A 158 12.36 6.20 2.36
C PHE A 158 12.13 7.21 1.24
N ALA A 159 11.10 7.03 0.41
CA ALA A 159 10.75 7.97 -0.64
C ALA A 159 10.42 9.37 -0.11
N GLU A 160 9.65 9.44 0.98
CA GLU A 160 9.29 10.70 1.64
C GLU A 160 10.52 11.39 2.23
N LYS A 161 11.31 10.67 3.04
CA LYS A 161 12.48 11.25 3.72
C LYS A 161 13.65 11.54 2.78
N GLY A 162 13.84 10.72 1.75
CA GLY A 162 14.88 10.91 0.73
C GLY A 162 14.63 12.17 -0.09
N ALA A 163 13.37 12.43 -0.46
CA ALA A 163 13.00 13.66 -1.17
C ALA A 163 13.20 14.91 -0.30
N ASP A 164 12.81 14.87 0.99
CA ASP A 164 13.04 15.95 1.95
C ASP A 164 14.55 16.29 2.07
N MET A 165 15.38 15.25 2.19
CA MET A 165 16.84 15.39 2.31
C MET A 165 17.47 15.99 1.04
N TYR A 166 17.07 15.50 -0.13
CA TYR A 166 17.57 15.99 -1.42
C TYR A 166 17.25 17.48 -1.63
N LEU A 167 16.03 17.91 -1.30
CA LEU A 167 15.66 19.33 -1.41
C LEU A 167 16.36 20.21 -0.38
N THR A 168 16.57 19.71 0.83
CA THR A 168 17.36 20.44 1.84
C THR A 168 18.79 20.64 1.36
N TYR A 169 19.39 19.61 0.75
CA TYR A 169 20.73 19.70 0.16
C TYR A 169 20.79 20.72 -0.99
N LEU A 170 19.84 20.69 -1.92
CA LEU A 170 19.78 21.68 -3.01
C LEU A 170 19.51 23.10 -2.52
N GLY A 171 18.65 23.25 -1.51
CA GLY A 171 18.32 24.54 -0.90
C GLY A 171 19.53 25.18 -0.22
N LYS A 172 20.41 24.40 0.41
CA LYS A 172 21.67 24.92 0.97
C LYS A 172 22.66 25.42 -0.10
N LYS A 173 22.51 24.96 -1.35
CA LYS A 173 23.38 25.33 -2.48
C LYS A 173 22.85 26.56 -3.24
N THR A 174 21.65 27.05 -2.94
CA THR A 174 21.00 28.13 -3.68
C THR A 174 20.47 29.21 -2.74
N GLU A 175 21.00 30.44 -2.86
CA GLU A 175 20.52 31.63 -2.15
C GLU A 175 19.18 32.08 -2.74
N PHE A 176 18.07 31.73 -2.10
CA PHE A 176 16.75 31.90 -2.70
C PHE A 176 15.78 32.44 -1.64
N SER A 177 15.06 33.54 -1.95
CA SER A 177 14.23 34.36 -1.04
C SER A 177 12.93 33.72 -0.51
N ASP A 178 12.43 34.20 0.63
CA ASP A 178 11.75 33.36 1.61
C ASP A 178 10.29 32.90 1.35
N GLU A 179 9.43 33.62 0.62
CA GLU A 179 7.97 33.28 0.62
C GLU A 179 7.46 32.53 -0.62
N GLY A 180 7.76 33.00 -1.84
CA GLY A 180 7.36 32.32 -3.09
C GLY A 180 8.02 30.94 -3.25
N ILE A 181 9.15 30.74 -2.57
CA ILE A 181 9.95 29.53 -2.61
C ILE A 181 9.39 28.44 -1.71
N VAL A 182 8.72 28.81 -0.62
CA VAL A 182 8.07 27.82 0.27
C VAL A 182 6.93 27.10 -0.47
N LEU A 183 6.16 27.82 -1.28
CA LEU A 183 5.09 27.24 -2.11
C LEU A 183 5.65 26.43 -3.29
N MET A 184 6.64 26.96 -4.03
CA MET A 184 7.31 26.20 -5.10
C MET A 184 8.02 24.95 -4.58
N LYS A 185 8.64 25.01 -3.39
CA LYS A 185 9.28 23.86 -2.73
C LYS A 185 8.28 22.77 -2.38
N LYS A 186 7.08 23.10 -1.90
CA LYS A 186 6.06 22.08 -1.57
C LYS A 186 5.61 21.30 -2.80
N ASP A 187 5.41 21.99 -3.93
CA ASP A 187 5.02 21.33 -5.16
C ASP A 187 6.14 20.48 -5.75
N ILE A 188 7.36 21.00 -5.80
CA ILE A 188 8.53 20.25 -6.27
C ILE A 188 8.79 19.05 -5.35
N LEU A 189 8.67 19.23 -4.04
CA LEU A 189 8.83 18.17 -3.04
C LEU A 189 7.84 17.04 -3.29
N ARG A 190 6.55 17.35 -3.41
CA ARG A 190 5.52 16.33 -3.67
C ARG A 190 5.79 15.58 -4.97
N GLN A 191 6.27 16.28 -6.01
CA GLN A 191 6.63 15.63 -7.28
C GLN A 191 7.81 14.66 -7.10
N LYS A 192 8.86 15.06 -6.37
CA LYS A 192 10.02 14.20 -6.08
C LYS A 192 9.63 13.00 -5.22
N GLN A 193 8.78 13.21 -4.20
CA GLN A 193 8.21 12.14 -3.37
C GLN A 193 7.41 11.14 -4.22
N ASN A 194 6.58 11.61 -5.16
CA ASN A 194 5.83 10.74 -6.06
C ASN A 194 6.74 9.93 -7.00
N ILE A 195 7.74 10.57 -7.61
CA ILE A 195 8.70 9.88 -8.50
C ILE A 195 9.46 8.83 -7.71
N LEU A 196 9.93 9.17 -6.51
CA LEU A 196 10.66 8.22 -5.69
C LEU A 196 9.75 7.08 -5.20
N ALA A 197 8.50 7.37 -4.84
CA ALA A 197 7.51 6.33 -4.52
C ALA A 197 7.23 5.40 -5.72
N PHE A 198 7.16 5.96 -6.94
CA PHE A 198 7.03 5.19 -8.17
C PHE A 198 8.22 4.24 -8.37
N VAL A 199 9.45 4.77 -8.33
CA VAL A 199 10.69 3.99 -8.47
C VAL A 199 10.79 2.92 -7.39
N MET A 200 10.53 3.29 -6.14
CA MET A 200 10.60 2.38 -5.00
C MET A 200 9.56 1.25 -5.08
N THR A 201 8.35 1.54 -5.57
CA THR A 201 7.34 0.50 -5.83
C THR A 201 7.85 -0.48 -6.89
N PHE A 202 8.40 0.04 -7.99
CA PHE A 202 8.96 -0.77 -9.07
C PHE A 202 10.10 -1.67 -8.59
N VAL A 203 11.02 -1.13 -7.78
CA VAL A 203 12.11 -1.89 -7.16
C VAL A 203 11.59 -3.02 -6.28
N VAL A 204 10.62 -2.76 -5.39
CA VAL A 204 10.06 -3.79 -4.50
C VAL A 204 9.43 -4.93 -5.31
N TYR A 205 8.65 -4.62 -6.35
CA TYR A 205 8.02 -5.64 -7.18
C TYR A 205 9.02 -6.40 -8.07
N ILE A 206 10.07 -5.75 -8.55
CA ILE A 206 11.17 -6.43 -9.25
C ILE A 206 11.89 -7.41 -8.33
N LEU A 207 12.22 -6.98 -7.10
CA LEU A 207 12.89 -7.86 -6.14
C LEU A 207 12.01 -9.07 -5.81
N PHE A 208 10.70 -8.86 -5.65
CA PHE A 208 9.75 -9.93 -5.42
C PHE A 208 9.66 -10.89 -6.62
N MET A 209 9.64 -10.35 -7.84
CA MET A 209 9.65 -11.14 -9.07
C MET A 209 10.93 -11.99 -9.18
N PHE A 210 12.11 -11.43 -8.87
CA PHE A 210 13.36 -12.19 -8.86
C PHE A 210 13.38 -13.27 -7.77
N ALA A 211 12.86 -12.97 -6.57
CA ALA A 211 12.75 -13.96 -5.49
C ALA A 211 11.83 -15.12 -5.90
N ASP A 212 10.71 -14.81 -6.55
CA ASP A 212 9.78 -15.79 -7.10
C ASP A 212 10.40 -16.62 -8.23
N MET A 213 11.11 -15.99 -9.16
CA MET A 213 11.79 -16.68 -10.27
C MET A 213 12.89 -17.61 -9.77
N TRP A 214 13.64 -17.21 -8.73
CA TRP A 214 14.63 -18.06 -8.08
C TRP A 214 14.02 -19.32 -7.49
N GLN A 215 12.79 -19.21 -6.96
CA GLN A 215 12.04 -20.34 -6.43
C GLN A 215 11.36 -21.19 -7.55
N LEU A 216 11.05 -20.58 -8.69
CA LEU A 216 10.30 -21.15 -9.82
C LEU A 216 11.15 -21.79 -10.92
N ASN A 217 12.42 -22.12 -10.68
CA ASN A 217 13.29 -22.84 -11.62
C ASN A 217 12.83 -24.31 -11.89
N GLN A 218 11.51 -24.59 -11.80
CA GLN A 218 10.86 -25.91 -11.78
C GLN A 218 9.49 -25.99 -12.51
N TYR A 219 8.95 -24.93 -13.18
CA TYR A 219 7.61 -25.02 -13.83
C TYR A 219 7.52 -24.45 -15.26
N PRO A 220 6.76 -25.10 -16.18
CA PRO A 220 6.68 -24.71 -17.59
C PRO A 220 5.72 -23.54 -17.82
N VAL A 221 6.11 -22.69 -18.79
CA VAL A 221 5.45 -21.48 -19.24
C VAL A 221 4.15 -21.83 -19.98
N ALA A 222 2.99 -21.60 -19.36
CA ALA A 222 1.68 -21.80 -20.02
C ALA A 222 0.65 -20.70 -19.74
N ASN A 223 1.05 -19.54 -19.21
CA ASN A 223 0.14 -18.41 -18.99
C ASN A 223 0.50 -17.23 -19.91
N ILE A 224 -0.53 -16.58 -20.45
CA ILE A 224 -0.48 -15.50 -21.46
C ILE A 224 0.28 -14.25 -20.93
N LEU A 225 0.50 -14.20 -19.62
CA LEU A 225 1.35 -13.25 -18.95
C LEU A 225 2.51 -14.00 -18.26
N PRO A 226 3.77 -13.74 -18.62
CA PRO A 226 4.92 -14.52 -18.13
C PRO A 226 5.24 -14.26 -16.63
N PHE A 227 4.41 -13.51 -15.91
CA PHE A 227 4.64 -13.08 -14.54
C PHE A 227 3.51 -13.55 -13.62
N LYS A 228 3.84 -13.88 -12.36
CA LYS A 228 2.85 -14.12 -11.30
C LYS A 228 1.92 -12.91 -11.18
N VAL A 229 0.62 -13.17 -10.98
CA VAL A 229 -0.43 -12.15 -10.86
C VAL A 229 -0.08 -11.06 -9.83
N GLU A 230 0.62 -11.42 -8.74
CA GLU A 230 1.04 -10.47 -7.70
C GLU A 230 1.92 -9.32 -8.23
N SER A 231 2.73 -9.57 -9.26
CA SER A 231 3.65 -8.56 -9.83
C SER A 231 2.92 -7.37 -10.46
N TYR A 232 1.66 -7.54 -10.86
CA TYR A 232 0.84 -6.50 -11.49
C TYR A 232 0.47 -5.36 -10.53
N GLY A 233 0.68 -5.53 -9.22
CA GLY A 233 0.56 -4.43 -8.26
C GLY A 233 1.47 -3.24 -8.57
N VAL A 234 2.54 -3.46 -9.34
CA VAL A 234 3.42 -2.39 -9.83
C VAL A 234 2.66 -1.30 -10.60
N ILE A 235 1.53 -1.62 -11.24
CA ILE A 235 0.71 -0.66 -11.98
C ILE A 235 0.18 0.47 -11.07
N ALA A 236 -0.02 0.20 -9.78
CA ALA A 236 -0.45 1.21 -8.81
C ALA A 236 0.54 2.38 -8.70
N SER A 237 1.83 2.14 -8.98
CA SER A 237 2.87 3.17 -8.95
C SER A 237 2.57 4.33 -9.90
N VAL A 238 1.93 4.06 -11.05
CA VAL A 238 1.55 5.08 -12.04
C VAL A 238 0.54 6.06 -11.42
N LEU A 239 -0.42 5.57 -10.64
CA LEU A 239 -1.39 6.42 -9.94
C LEU A 239 -0.71 7.31 -8.88
N LEU A 240 0.36 6.83 -8.26
CA LEU A 240 1.13 7.61 -7.27
C LEU A 240 1.80 8.84 -7.90
N LEU A 241 2.15 8.80 -9.20
CA LEU A 241 2.71 9.96 -9.91
C LEU A 241 1.74 11.15 -9.91
N PHE A 242 0.44 10.88 -10.00
CA PHE A 242 -0.62 11.88 -10.07
C PHE A 242 -1.14 12.33 -8.69
N TYR A 243 -0.53 11.89 -7.59
CA TYR A 243 -0.95 12.26 -6.24
C TYR A 243 -0.59 13.70 -5.87
N ASN A 244 -1.53 14.46 -5.32
CA ASN A 244 -1.37 15.88 -5.01
C ASN A 244 -1.06 16.19 -3.53
N GLY A 245 -0.95 15.19 -2.66
CA GLY A 245 -0.65 15.40 -1.24
C GLY A 245 -1.82 15.90 -0.38
N LYS A 246 -3.00 16.15 -0.97
CA LYS A 246 -4.17 16.63 -0.22
C LYS A 246 -5.03 15.47 0.25
N ARG A 247 -5.68 15.62 1.42
CA ARG A 247 -6.60 14.61 1.97
C ARG A 247 -7.87 14.41 1.15
N GLY A 248 -8.37 15.46 0.49
CA GLY A 248 -9.71 15.47 -0.12
C GLY A 248 -10.81 15.68 0.92
N TYR A 249 -12.06 15.33 0.58
CA TYR A 249 -13.20 15.42 1.49
C TYR A 249 -13.02 14.47 2.68
N ASN A 250 -13.28 14.97 3.89
CA ASN A 250 -13.00 14.25 5.13
C ASN A 250 -14.13 14.44 6.13
N ASN A 251 -14.87 13.37 6.40
CA ASN A 251 -15.92 13.31 7.41
C ASN A 251 -15.76 12.03 8.22
N LYS A 252 -16.08 12.08 9.53
CA LYS A 252 -16.07 10.95 10.45
C LYS A 252 -16.88 9.76 9.91
N ILE A 253 -18.07 10.02 9.37
CA ILE A 253 -18.95 8.96 8.82
C ILE A 253 -18.27 8.24 7.65
N LEU A 254 -17.71 9.01 6.71
CA LEU A 254 -17.00 8.46 5.56
C LEU A 254 -15.75 7.66 5.97
N ASN A 255 -15.01 8.11 6.98
CA ASN A 255 -13.88 7.35 7.47
C ASN A 255 -14.32 6.02 8.10
N ILE A 256 -15.39 6.03 8.90
CA ILE A 256 -15.96 4.81 9.48
C ILE A 256 -16.44 3.85 8.39
N SER A 257 -17.08 4.35 7.32
CA SER A 257 -17.55 3.50 6.23
C SER A 257 -16.40 2.76 5.54
N PHE A 258 -15.23 3.39 5.38
CA PHE A 258 -14.05 2.71 4.83
C PHE A 258 -13.53 1.58 5.73
N TYR A 259 -13.54 1.76 7.06
CA TYR A 259 -13.14 0.69 7.98
C TYR A 259 -14.16 -0.45 8.00
N ALA A 260 -15.46 -0.13 7.98
CA ALA A 260 -16.53 -1.12 7.97
C ALA A 260 -16.59 -1.89 6.64
N TYR A 261 -16.28 -1.23 5.52
CA TYR A 261 -16.26 -1.86 4.19
C TYR A 261 -15.37 -3.09 4.17
N TYR A 262 -14.23 -3.03 4.84
CA TYR A 262 -13.20 -4.07 4.77
C TYR A 262 -13.69 -5.48 5.15
N PRO A 263 -14.30 -5.73 6.32
CA PRO A 263 -14.94 -7.03 6.58
C PRO A 263 -16.26 -7.23 5.83
N LEU A 264 -17.05 -6.18 5.62
CA LEU A 264 -18.42 -6.31 5.10
C LEU A 264 -18.47 -6.73 3.63
N HIS A 265 -17.57 -6.23 2.78
CA HIS A 265 -17.61 -6.57 1.36
C HIS A 265 -17.27 -8.05 1.11
N VAL A 266 -16.28 -8.60 1.81
CA VAL A 266 -15.95 -10.04 1.73
C VAL A 266 -17.12 -10.87 2.23
N ALA A 267 -17.70 -10.52 3.38
CA ALA A 267 -18.86 -11.23 3.93
C ALA A 267 -20.08 -11.21 2.98
N LEU A 268 -20.35 -10.05 2.36
CA LEU A 268 -21.43 -9.88 1.40
C LEU A 268 -21.20 -10.70 0.13
N LEU A 269 -20.00 -10.63 -0.46
CA LEU A 269 -19.66 -11.39 -1.66
C LEU A 269 -19.70 -12.89 -1.40
N TYR A 270 -19.19 -13.34 -0.25
CA TYR A 270 -19.28 -14.74 0.17
C TYR A 270 -20.74 -15.20 0.30
N LEU A 271 -21.60 -14.41 0.95
CA LEU A 271 -23.02 -14.73 1.08
C LEU A 271 -23.70 -14.84 -0.28
N ILE A 272 -23.46 -13.88 -1.18
CA ILE A 272 -24.01 -13.92 -2.55
C ILE A 272 -23.50 -15.16 -3.30
N ALA A 273 -22.19 -15.44 -3.24
CA ALA A 273 -21.60 -16.60 -3.90
C ALA A 273 -22.14 -17.93 -3.35
N SER A 274 -22.48 -18.00 -2.06
CA SER A 274 -23.08 -19.20 -1.46
C SER A 274 -24.55 -19.45 -1.85
N LEU A 275 -25.21 -18.47 -2.46
CA LEU A 275 -26.61 -18.54 -2.89
C LEU A 275 -26.78 -18.81 -4.39
N LEU A 276 -25.71 -18.74 -5.18
CA LEU A 276 -25.68 -19.01 -6.62
C LEU A 276 -25.20 -20.44 -6.89
#